data_AF-A0AAU2RED5-F1
#
_entry.id   AF-A0AAU2RED5-F1
#
_cell.length_a   1.000
_cell.length_b   1.000
_cell.length_c   1.000
_cell.angle_alpha   90.00
_cell.angle_beta   90.00
_cell.angle_gamma   90.00
#
_symmetry.space_group_name_H-M   'P 1'
#
loop_
_entity.id
_entity.type
_entity.pdbx_description
1 polymer ?
#
loop_
_entity_poly.entity_id
_entity_poly.type
_entity_poly.pdbx_seq_one_letter_code
_entity_poly.pdbx_strand_id
1 'polypeptide(L)' 'MQADDLNNRFAYHPPRTPEVSEAHERVRQECRIFAGFLNHILPEGREKSLAVTNLEQVMMWANAAIARAGKDGA' A
#
# COMPACT_ATOMS: atom_id res chain seq x y z
N MET A 1 -9.66 16.52 -17.42
CA MET A 1 -9.21 16.49 -16.01
C MET A 1 -9.14 17.93 -15.56
N GLN A 2 -9.92 18.32 -14.54
CA GLN A 2 -9.98 19.72 -14.09
C GLN A 2 -8.85 20.01 -13.08
N ALA A 3 -8.43 21.27 -12.93
CA ALA A 3 -7.34 21.65 -12.02
C ALA A 3 -7.61 21.22 -10.56
N ASP A 4 -8.87 21.25 -10.14
CA ASP A 4 -9.28 20.82 -8.79
C ASP A 4 -9.13 19.31 -8.57
N ASP A 5 -9.29 18.49 -9.63
CA ASP A 5 -9.05 17.04 -9.57
C ASP A 5 -7.55 16.74 -9.37
N LEU A 6 -6.67 17.54 -9.99
CA LEU A 6 -5.23 17.43 -9.79
C LEU A 6 -4.85 17.80 -8.34
N ASN A 7 -5.38 18.91 -7.82
CA ASN A 7 -5.10 19.33 -6.45
C ASN A 7 -5.52 18.26 -5.42
N ASN A 8 -6.70 17.65 -5.58
CA ASN A 8 -7.16 16.58 -4.70
C ASN A 8 -6.35 15.28 -4.86
N ARG A 9 -5.89 14.96 -6.08
CA ARG A 9 -5.09 13.76 -6.36
C ARG A 9 -3.66 13.84 -5.83
N PHE A 10 -3.08 15.04 -5.78
CA PHE A 10 -1.72 15.28 -5.30
C PHE A 10 -1.65 15.88 -3.90
N ALA A 11 -2.78 16.18 -3.27
CA ALA A 11 -2.81 16.64 -1.88
C ALA A 11 -2.29 15.54 -0.94
N TYR A 12 -1.36 15.94 -0.05
CA TYR A 12 -0.98 15.11 1.07
C TYR A 12 -2.13 15.05 2.08
N HIS A 13 -2.63 13.85 2.33
CA HIS A 13 -3.64 13.61 3.37
C HIS A 13 -3.00 12.80 4.50
N PRO A 14 -2.71 13.42 5.67
CA PRO A 14 -2.29 12.67 6.82
C PRO A 14 -3.41 11.71 7.27
N PRO A 15 -3.08 10.59 7.94
CA PRO A 15 -4.07 9.69 8.51
C PRO A 15 -5.02 10.46 9.42
N ARG A 16 -6.34 10.28 9.23
CA ARG A 16 -7.36 11.02 10.00
C ARG A 16 -7.47 10.56 11.45
N THR A 17 -7.16 9.29 11.70
CA THR A 17 -7.23 8.68 13.03
C THR A 17 -5.99 7.81 13.28
N PRO A 18 -5.63 7.57 14.55
CA PRO A 18 -4.58 6.61 14.91
C PRO A 18 -4.82 5.22 14.31
N GLU A 19 -6.06 4.75 14.28
CA GLU A 19 -6.43 3.44 13.75
C GLU A 19 -6.15 3.33 12.25
N VAL A 20 -6.38 4.40 11.47
CA VAL A 20 -6.02 4.45 10.04
C VAL A 20 -4.50 4.39 9.88
N SER A 21 -3.74 5.09 10.74
CA SER A 21 -2.28 5.05 10.73
C SER A 21 -1.73 3.66 11.06
N GLU A 22 -2.28 3.02 12.10
CA GLU A 22 -1.94 1.66 12.52
C GLU A 22 -2.28 0.63 11.44
N ALA A 23 -3.45 0.74 10.79
CA ALA A 23 -3.84 -0.15 9.70
C ALA A 23 -2.85 -0.07 8.52
N HIS A 24 -2.45 1.15 8.15
CA HIS A 24 -1.42 1.36 7.14
C HIS A 24 -0.07 0.73 7.51
N GLU A 25 0.36 0.91 8.77
CA GLU A 25 1.63 0.34 9.24
C GLU A 25 1.58 -1.18 9.27
N ARG A 26 0.46 -1.75 9.71
CA ARG A 26 0.23 -3.20 9.73
C ARG A 26 0.35 -3.80 8.33
N VAL A 27 -0.29 -3.21 7.32
CA VAL A 27 -0.20 -3.66 5.93
C VAL A 27 1.24 -3.62 5.42
N ARG A 28 1.97 -2.52 5.68
CA ARG A 28 3.38 -2.40 5.29
C ARG A 28 4.25 -3.46 5.95
N GLN A 29 4.06 -3.68 7.26
CA GLN A 29 4.83 -4.65 8.02
C GLN A 29 4.62 -6.06 7.48
N GLU A 30 3.37 -6.48 7.26
CA GLU A 30 3.05 -7.83 6.78
C GLU A 30 3.56 -8.06 5.35
N CYS A 31 3.43 -7.07 4.46
CA CYS A 31 3.99 -7.17 3.10
C CYS A 31 5.53 -7.27 3.15
N ARG A 32 6.20 -6.53 4.04
CA ARG A 32 7.65 -6.61 4.23
C ARG A 32 8.09 -7.98 4.73
N ILE A 33 7.39 -8.54 5.72
CA ILE A 33 7.68 -9.87 6.26
C ILE A 33 7.55 -10.92 5.15
N PHE A 34 6.45 -10.88 4.40
CA PHE A 34 6.22 -11.84 3.32
C PHE A 34 7.19 -11.67 2.15
N ALA A 35 7.57 -10.42 1.81
CA ALA A 35 8.62 -10.17 0.83
C ALA A 35 9.97 -10.78 1.26
N GLY A 36 10.31 -10.67 2.54
CA GLY A 36 11.50 -11.32 3.12
C GLY A 36 11.44 -12.85 3.00
N PHE A 37 10.29 -13.45 3.28
CA PHE A 37 10.06 -14.88 3.07
C PHE A 37 10.23 -15.30 1.60
N LEU A 38 9.58 -14.59 0.66
CA LEU A 38 9.69 -14.85 -0.78
C LEU A 38 11.14 -14.69 -1.25
N ASN A 39 11.84 -13.66 -0.78
CA ASN A 39 13.24 -13.43 -1.11
C ASN A 39 14.16 -14.56 -0.64
N HIS A 40 13.85 -15.18 0.50
CA HIS A 40 14.62 -16.28 1.06
C HIS A 40 14.38 -17.62 0.35
N ILE A 41 13.13 -17.91 -0.04
CA ILE A 41 12.74 -19.23 -0.56
C ILE A 41 12.82 -19.35 -2.08
N LEU A 42 12.63 -18.24 -2.82
CA LEU A 42 12.63 -18.24 -4.27
C LEU A 42 14.05 -18.12 -4.83
N PRO A 43 14.41 -18.88 -5.89
CA PRO A 43 15.68 -18.70 -6.59
C PRO A 43 15.73 -17.32 -7.28
N GLU A 44 16.95 -16.83 -7.53
CA GLU A 44 17.13 -15.61 -8.31
C GLU A 44 16.59 -15.77 -9.73
N GLY A 45 15.78 -14.80 -10.17
CA GLY A 45 15.14 -14.87 -11.49
C GLY A 45 13.97 -13.90 -11.66
N ARG A 46 13.39 -13.92 -12.86
CA ARG A 46 12.26 -13.06 -13.26
C ARG A 46 11.04 -13.27 -12.35
N GLU A 47 10.77 -14.52 -12.00
CA GLU A 47 9.61 -14.93 -11.22
C GLU A 47 9.68 -14.38 -9.79
N LYS A 48 10.87 -14.40 -9.17
CA LYS A 48 11.10 -13.78 -7.85
C LYS A 48 10.86 -12.27 -7.90
N SER A 49 11.44 -11.58 -8.89
CA SER A 49 11.20 -10.14 -9.08
C SER A 49 9.71 -9.84 -9.26
N LEU A 50 9.02 -10.60 -10.10
CA LEU A 50 7.58 -10.45 -10.32
C LEU A 50 6.76 -10.73 -9.06
N ALA A 51 7.13 -11.74 -8.27
CA ALA A 51 6.44 -12.04 -7.01
C ALA A 51 6.53 -10.87 -6.02
N VAL A 52 7.72 -10.27 -5.88
CA VAL A 52 7.92 -9.09 -5.02
C VAL A 52 7.17 -7.88 -5.58
N THR A 53 7.25 -7.60 -6.88
CA THR A 53 6.50 -6.49 -7.51
C THR A 53 4.98 -6.63 -7.37
N ASN A 54 4.44 -7.84 -7.46
CA ASN A 54 3.02 -8.06 -7.22
C ASN A 54 2.63 -7.87 -5.76
N LEU A 55 3.51 -8.23 -4.82
CA LEU A 55 3.30 -7.96 -3.39
C LEU A 55 3.33 -6.45 -3.08
N GLU A 56 4.19 -5.68 -3.75
CA GLU A 56 4.18 -4.21 -3.66
C GLU A 56 2.85 -3.62 -4.15
N GLN A 57 2.27 -4.18 -5.22
CA GLN A 57 0.94 -3.78 -5.69
C GLN A 57 -0.15 -4.13 -4.67
N VAL A 58 -0.09 -5.30 -4.02
CA VAL A 58 -1.00 -5.64 -2.91
C VAL A 58 -0.92 -4.57 -1.81
N MET A 59 0.28 -4.21 -1.38
CA MET A 59 0.49 -3.16 -0.37
C MET A 59 -0.10 -1.81 -0.83
N MET A 60 0.17 -1.40 -2.07
CA MET A 60 -0.33 -0.14 -2.64
C MET A 60 -1.86 -0.10 -2.63
N TRP A 61 -2.52 -1.15 -3.14
CA TRP A 61 -3.97 -1.19 -3.23
C TRP A 61 -4.66 -1.31 -1.87
N ALA A 62 -4.08 -2.06 -0.93
CA ALA A 62 -4.56 -2.14 0.44
C ALA A 62 -4.47 -0.78 1.16
N ASN A 63 -3.34 -0.09 1.05
CA ASN A 63 -3.20 1.28 1.59
C ASN A 63 -4.20 2.24 0.94
N ALA A 64 -4.38 2.17 -0.38
CA ALA A 64 -5.33 3.02 -1.06
C ALA A 64 -6.78 2.75 -0.61
N ALA A 65 -7.14 1.49 -0.31
CA ALA A 65 -8.44 1.15 0.24
C ALA A 65 -8.64 1.74 1.65
N ILE A 66 -7.65 1.61 2.54
CA ILE A 66 -7.66 2.21 3.88
C ILE A 66 -7.86 3.73 3.79
N ALA A 67 -7.08 4.40 2.93
CA ALA A 67 -7.15 5.84 2.75
C ALA A 67 -8.53 6.30 2.20
N ARG A 68 -9.13 5.55 1.28
CA ARG A 68 -10.45 5.87 0.71
C ARG A 68 -11.59 5.63 1.70
N ALA A 69 -11.58 4.51 2.43
CA ALA A 69 -12.57 4.27 3.49
C ALA A 69 -12.54 5.37 4.55
N GLY A 70 -11.34 5.83 4.90
CA GLY A 70 -11.17 6.99 5.78
C GLY A 70 -11.67 8.30 5.18
N LYS A 71 -11.68 8.48 3.84
CA LYS A 71 -12.13 9.69 3.13
C LYS A 71 -13.64 9.86 3.14
N ASP A 72 -14.38 8.78 2.91
CA ASP A 72 -15.81 8.85 2.61
C ASP A 72 -16.71 8.83 3.85
N GLY A 73 -16.21 8.45 5.02
CA GLY A 73 -17.05 8.31 6.21
C GLY A 73 -18.07 7.18 6.03
N ALA A 74 -17.96 6.14 6.85
CA ALA A 74 -19.14 5.32 7.11
C ALA A 74 -20.22 6.18 7.79
#